data_AF-A0A395HFX1-F1
#
_entry.id   AF-A0A395HFX1-F1
#
_cell.length_a   1.000
_cell.length_b   1.000
_cell.length_c   1.000
_cell.angle_alpha   90.00
_cell.angle_beta   90.00
_cell.angle_gamma   90.00
#
_symmetry.space_group_name_H-M   'P 1'
#
loop_
_entity.id
_entity.type
_entity.pdbx_description
1 polymer ?
#
loop_
_entity_poly.entity_id
_entity_poly.type
_entity_poly.pdbx_seq_one_letter_code
_entity_poly.pdbx_strand_id
1 'polypeptide(L)'
;KAYILGLHDAGIAKSQIARRVNRPIQSICNAIKRVKEHNSLPSSPRSGRPKKTSETEKRLIIRTIKRNPFISYASLIQELELSIQRRTAYSIIQESG
;
A
#
# COMPACT_ATOMS: atom_id res chain seq x y z
N LYS A 1 7.51 -17.47 -7.70
CA LYS A 1 6.32 -18.10 -7.08
C LYS A 1 5.53 -18.92 -8.09
N ALA A 2 5.24 -18.40 -9.30
CA ALA A 2 4.59 -19.15 -10.37
C ALA A 2 5.25 -20.53 -10.65
N TYR A 3 6.57 -20.55 -10.84
CA TYR A 3 7.32 -21.80 -11.04
C TYR A 3 7.20 -22.81 -9.89
N ILE A 4 7.20 -22.33 -8.63
CA ILE A 4 7.04 -23.17 -7.43
C ILE A 4 5.64 -23.80 -7.40
N LEU A 5 4.62 -23.02 -7.76
CA LEU A 5 3.24 -23.49 -7.82
C LEU A 5 3.06 -24.53 -8.93
N GLY A 6 3.60 -24.27 -10.13
CA GLY A 6 3.54 -25.23 -11.23
C GLY A 6 4.17 -26.60 -10.90
N LEU A 7 5.31 -26.61 -10.19
CA LEU A 7 5.92 -27.86 -9.71
C LEU A 7 5.07 -28.55 -8.64
N HIS A 8 4.43 -27.77 -7.76
CA HIS A 8 3.53 -28.31 -6.73
C HIS A 8 2.27 -28.92 -7.34
N ASP A 9 1.69 -28.26 -8.34
CA ASP A 9 0.50 -28.72 -9.06
C ASP A 9 0.80 -29.96 -9.93
N ALA A 10 2.06 -30.09 -10.39
CA ALA A 10 2.58 -31.32 -11.00
C ALA A 10 2.84 -32.46 -9.99
N GLY A 11 2.52 -32.29 -8.70
CA GLY A 11 2.62 -33.33 -7.67
C GLY A 11 4.03 -33.54 -7.09
N ILE A 12 4.99 -32.67 -7.39
CA ILE A 12 6.36 -32.81 -6.88
C ILE A 12 6.41 -32.49 -5.38
N ALA A 13 7.12 -33.30 -4.61
CA ALA A 13 7.25 -33.10 -3.17
C ALA A 13 7.93 -31.76 -2.83
N LYS A 14 7.43 -31.05 -1.83
CA LYS A 14 7.93 -29.71 -1.43
C LYS A 14 9.43 -29.69 -1.11
N SER A 15 9.96 -30.79 -0.56
CA SER A 15 11.39 -30.97 -0.29
C SER A 15 12.23 -31.05 -1.57
N GLN A 16 11.73 -31.71 -2.61
CA GLN A 16 12.37 -31.77 -3.92
C GLN A 16 12.30 -30.42 -4.64
N ILE A 17 11.16 -29.72 -4.53
CA ILE A 17 11.02 -28.34 -5.04
C ILE A 17 12.05 -27.41 -4.36
N ALA A 18 12.20 -27.52 -3.03
CA ALA A 18 13.17 -26.74 -2.27
C ALA A 18 14.61 -26.96 -2.75
N ARG A 19 15.01 -28.22 -3.01
CA ARG A 19 16.31 -28.57 -3.59
C ARG A 19 16.46 -28.01 -5.01
N ARG A 20 15.45 -28.16 -5.86
CA ARG A 20 15.48 -27.72 -7.27
C ARG A 20 15.53 -26.21 -7.43
N VAL A 21 14.88 -25.46 -6.53
CA VAL A 21 14.82 -23.98 -6.55
C VAL A 21 15.90 -23.35 -5.67
N ASN A 22 16.68 -24.16 -4.94
CA ASN A 22 17.69 -23.73 -3.97
C ASN A 22 17.14 -22.69 -2.96
N ARG A 23 16.02 -23.04 -2.32
CA ARG A 23 15.37 -22.21 -1.29
C ARG A 23 14.99 -23.06 -0.09
N PRO A 24 14.97 -22.49 1.13
CA PRO A 24 14.51 -23.21 2.32
C PRO A 24 13.10 -23.76 2.15
N ILE A 25 12.85 -24.97 2.66
CA ILE A 25 11.54 -25.63 2.57
C ILE A 25 10.42 -24.77 3.16
N GLN A 26 10.72 -24.02 4.23
CA GLN A 26 9.78 -23.08 4.84
C GLN A 26 9.34 -21.98 3.87
N SER A 27 10.25 -21.50 3.01
CA SER A 27 9.94 -20.50 1.98
C SER A 27 8.98 -21.05 0.94
N ILE A 28 9.18 -22.32 0.52
CA ILE A 28 8.27 -23.03 -0.38
C ILE A 28 6.88 -23.18 0.24
N CYS A 29 6.80 -23.66 1.48
CA CYS A 29 5.53 -23.80 2.21
C CYS A 29 4.81 -22.45 2.35
N ASN A 30 5.53 -21.39 2.73
CA ASN A 30 4.97 -20.05 2.87
C ASN A 30 4.51 -19.48 1.51
N ALA A 31 5.22 -19.77 0.42
CA ALA A 31 4.83 -19.36 -0.92
C ALA A 31 3.51 -20.01 -1.34
N ILE A 32 3.39 -21.34 -1.20
CA ILE A 32 2.16 -22.09 -1.53
C ILE A 32 1.00 -21.60 -0.68
N LYS A 33 1.20 -21.47 0.64
CA LYS A 33 0.17 -20.98 1.58
C LYS A 33 -0.34 -19.59 1.18
N ARG A 34 0.56 -18.64 0.91
CA ARG A 34 0.17 -17.27 0.52
C ARG A 34 -0.60 -17.22 -0.79
N VAL A 35 -0.23 -18.04 -1.78
CA VAL A 35 -0.97 -18.11 -3.04
C VAL A 35 -2.37 -18.64 -2.79
N LYS A 36 -2.53 -19.68 -1.95
CA LYS A 36 -3.83 -20.23 -1.57
C LYS A 36 -4.71 -19.22 -0.81
N GLU A 37 -4.12 -18.42 0.07
CA GLU A 37 -4.86 -17.46 0.90
C GLU A 37 -5.22 -16.17 0.17
N HIS A 38 -4.31 -15.63 -0.65
CA HIS A 38 -4.46 -14.31 -1.25
C HIS A 38 -4.71 -14.35 -2.76
N ASN A 39 -4.75 -15.55 -3.38
CA ASN A 39 -4.87 -15.75 -4.83
C ASN A 39 -3.91 -14.87 -5.65
N SER A 40 -2.74 -14.57 -5.08
CA SER A 40 -1.79 -13.61 -5.63
C SER A 40 -0.39 -14.19 -5.68
N LEU A 41 0.19 -14.19 -6.88
CA LEU A 41 1.56 -14.61 -7.17
C LEU A 41 2.60 -13.54 -6.83
N PRO A 42 2.42 -12.23 -7.08
CA PRO A 42 3.42 -11.25 -6.68
C PRO A 42 3.56 -11.16 -5.14
N SER A 43 4.60 -10.47 -4.68
CA SER A 43 4.63 -10.04 -3.28
C SER A 43 3.65 -8.88 -3.12
N SER A 44 2.82 -8.92 -2.08
CA SER A 44 1.99 -7.77 -1.74
C SER A 44 2.88 -6.57 -1.39
N PRO A 45 2.50 -5.35 -1.77
CA PRO A 45 3.18 -4.15 -1.32
C PRO A 45 3.11 -4.06 0.21
N ARG A 46 4.12 -3.43 0.81
CA ARG A 46 4.08 -3.11 2.24
C ARG A 46 3.08 -1.99 2.47
N SER A 47 2.30 -2.05 3.55
CA SER A 47 1.28 -1.05 3.91
C SER A 47 1.84 0.36 4.12
N GLY A 48 3.15 0.49 4.33
CA GLY A 48 3.80 1.77 4.61
C GLY A 48 3.41 2.33 5.98
N ARG A 49 3.96 3.50 6.31
CA ARG A 49 3.59 4.23 7.53
C ARG A 49 2.28 5.00 7.28
N PRO A 50 1.32 4.98 8.21
CA PRO A 50 0.14 5.84 8.12
C PRO A 50 0.52 7.31 7.89
N LYS A 51 -0.23 7.99 7.01
CA LYS A 51 -0.05 9.43 6.76
C LYS A 51 -0.42 10.22 8.02
N LYS A 52 0.17 11.42 8.19
CA LYS A 52 -0.18 12.34 9.29
C LYS A 52 -1.64 12.81 9.23
N THR A 53 -2.20 12.88 8.03
CA THR A 53 -3.57 13.32 7.81
C THR A 53 -4.53 12.15 7.70
N SER A 54 -5.71 12.32 8.30
CA SER A 54 -6.84 11.41 8.12
C SER A 54 -7.56 11.68 6.80
N GLU A 55 -8.32 10.70 6.31
CA GLU A 55 -9.16 10.87 5.12
C GLU A 55 -10.24 11.95 5.32
N THR A 56 -10.70 12.15 6.55
CA THR A 56 -11.68 13.20 6.88
C THR A 56 -11.07 14.59 6.74
N GLU A 57 -9.85 14.80 7.23
CA GLU A 57 -9.13 16.06 7.08
C GLU A 57 -8.83 16.37 5.60
N LYS A 58 -8.44 15.36 4.81
CA LYS A 58 -8.26 15.54 3.36
C LYS A 58 -9.54 16.01 2.67
N ARG A 59 -10.68 15.37 2.98
CA ARG A 59 -11.99 15.78 2.44
C ARG A 59 -12.34 17.22 2.84
N LEU A 60 -12.06 17.59 4.09
CA LEU A 60 -12.31 18.93 4.59
C LEU A 60 -11.48 19.97 3.83
N ILE A 61 -10.18 19.73 3.67
CA ILE A 61 -9.25 20.55 2.86
C ILE A 61 -9.81 20.77 1.45
N ILE A 62 -10.17 19.69 0.75
CA ILE A 62 -10.67 19.75 -0.63
C ILE A 62 -11.97 20.54 -0.69
N ARG A 63 -12.88 20.35 0.27
CA ARG A 63 -14.17 21.07 0.31
C ARG A 63 -13.98 22.57 0.53
N THR A 64 -13.08 22.96 1.43
CA THR A 64 -12.82 24.38 1.72
C THR A 64 -12.22 25.09 0.51
N ILE A 65 -11.28 24.45 -0.20
CA ILE A 65 -10.70 25.00 -1.43
C ILE A 65 -11.75 25.11 -2.54
N LYS A 66 -12.63 24.11 -2.71
CA LYS A 66 -13.71 24.19 -3.69
C LYS A 66 -14.67 25.37 -3.41
N ARG A 67 -14.86 25.74 -2.15
CA ARG A 67 -15.67 26.90 -1.76
C ARG A 67 -14.93 28.22 -1.95
N ASN A 68 -13.63 28.26 -1.65
CA ASN A 68 -12.79 29.44 -1.81
C ASN A 68 -11.46 29.07 -2.52
N PRO A 69 -11.44 29.07 -3.86
CA PRO A 69 -10.29 28.57 -4.64
C PRO A 69 -8.99 29.36 -4.44
N PHE A 70 -9.09 30.64 -4.06
CA PHE A 70 -7.95 31.53 -3.90
C PHE A 70 -7.42 31.59 -2.45
N ILE A 71 -7.94 30.74 -1.56
CA ILE A 71 -7.47 30.68 -0.17
C ILE A 71 -5.97 30.33 -0.11
N SER A 72 -5.22 31.06 0.71
CA SER A 72 -3.82 30.74 0.93
C SER A 72 -3.69 29.45 1.75
N TYR A 73 -2.66 28.64 1.48
CA TYR A 73 -2.42 27.42 2.25
C TYR A 73 -2.23 27.65 3.75
N ALA A 74 -1.66 28.80 4.15
CA ALA A 74 -1.48 29.13 5.56
C ALA A 74 -2.83 29.43 6.22
N SER A 75 -3.66 30.23 5.56
CA SER A 75 -5.03 30.55 5.99
C SER A 75 -5.89 29.30 6.09
N LEU A 76 -5.77 28.38 5.11
CA LEU A 76 -6.48 27.10 5.10
C LEU A 76 -6.10 26.23 6.31
N ILE A 77 -4.81 26.12 6.63
CA ILE A 77 -4.34 25.33 7.78
C ILE A 77 -4.85 25.94 9.09
N GLN A 78 -4.86 27.27 9.19
CA GLN A 78 -5.35 27.99 10.36
C GLN A 78 -6.87 27.86 10.52
N GLU A 79 -7.64 28.04 9.44
CA GLU A 79 -9.11 27.93 9.44
C GLU A 79 -9.57 26.51 9.83
N LEU A 80 -8.81 25.49 9.44
CA LEU A 80 -9.13 24.09 9.72
C LEU A 80 -8.43 23.55 10.99
N GLU A 81 -7.71 24.40 11.73
CA GLU A 81 -6.95 24.04 12.94
C GLU A 81 -6.06 22.79 12.77
N LEU A 82 -5.47 22.61 11.58
CA LEU A 82 -4.71 21.41 11.26
C LEU A 82 -3.25 21.54 11.71
N SER A 83 -2.73 20.53 12.41
CA SER A 83 -1.30 20.44 12.78
C SER A 83 -0.46 19.85 11.64
N ILE A 84 -0.53 20.45 10.45
CA ILE A 84 0.20 20.00 9.26
C ILE A 84 1.04 21.11 8.64
N GLN A 85 2.10 20.71 7.96
CA GLN A 85 2.93 21.65 7.21
C GLN A 85 2.26 22.06 5.89
N ARG A 86 2.56 23.28 5.43
CA ARG A 86 2.10 23.83 4.13
C ARG A 86 2.30 22.85 2.96
N ARG A 87 3.46 22.19 2.93
CA ARG A 87 3.81 21.20 1.91
C ARG A 87 2.89 19.98 1.91
N THR A 88 2.42 19.55 3.09
CA THR A 88 1.46 18.46 3.21
C THR A 88 0.10 18.84 2.63
N ALA A 89 -0.39 20.06 2.91
CA ALA A 89 -1.61 20.57 2.30
C ALA A 89 -1.50 20.65 0.77
N TYR A 90 -0.38 21.17 0.26
CA TYR A 90 -0.10 21.18 -1.18
C TYR A 90 -0.11 19.78 -1.80
N SER A 91 0.57 18.80 -1.16
CA SER A 91 0.61 17.42 -1.64
C SER A 91 -0.78 16.77 -1.70
N ILE A 92 -1.64 17.04 -0.71
CA ILE A 92 -3.01 16.51 -0.70
C ILE A 92 -3.81 17.03 -1.89
N ILE A 93 -3.64 18.30 -2.24
CA ILE A 93 -4.33 18.93 -3.35
C ILE A 93 -3.84 18.39 -4.68
N GLN A 94 -2.52 18.25 -4.85
CA GLN A 94 -1.92 17.64 -6.05
C GLN A 94 -2.33 16.17 -6.23
N GLU A 95 -2.53 15.42 -5.14
CA GLU A 95 -3.04 14.04 -5.20
C GLU A 95 -4.53 13.97 -5.58
N SER A 96 -5.29 15.06 -5.42
CA SER A 96 -6.75 15.08 -5.55
C SER A 96 -7.28 15.80 -6.80
N GLY A 97 -6.41 16.50 -7.52
CA GLY A 97 -6.70 17.14 -8.81
C GLY A 97 -6.31 16.24 -9.97
#